data_AF-A0A7K3LZN8-F1
#
_entry.id   AF-A0A7K3LZN8-F1
#
_cell.length_a   1.000
_cell.length_b   1.000
_cell.length_c   1.000
_cell.angle_alpha   90.00
_cell.angle_beta   90.00
_cell.angle_gamma   90.00
#
_symmetry.space_group_name_H-M   'P 1'
#
loop_
_entity.id
_entity.type
_entity.pdbx_description
1 polymer ?
#
loop_
_entity_poly.entity_id
_entity_poly.type
_entity_poly.pdbx_seq_one_letter_code
_entity_poly.pdbx_strand_id
1 'polypeptide(L)'
;MAVREALLDPTGMNERSTNSTLAPRPTSLRGLTVGLLDNTKVNATALLRGIADDLANRYGAVDTRLYTKDYFGTPVKDELLRKIARECDVVVTAVGDCGSCSAATVADGILFERAGIPAVSICSDSFAMSGAAMAQVQGFPGFEFLTIEHPVASLDAREIRQRAARALPDIVRIFGVGA
;
A
#
# COMPACT_ATOMS: atom_id res chain seq x y z
N MET A 1 -22.79 25.46 38.03
CA MET A 1 -21.57 25.29 37.22
C MET A 1 -21.85 24.20 36.19
N ALA A 2 -21.92 24.54 34.90
CA ALA A 2 -22.10 23.54 33.85
C ALA A 2 -20.78 22.81 33.64
N VAL A 3 -20.80 21.49 33.77
CA VAL A 3 -19.66 20.62 33.44
C VAL A 3 -19.47 20.70 31.93
N ARG A 4 -18.34 21.24 31.50
CA ARG A 4 -17.94 21.31 30.10
C ARG A 4 -17.58 19.87 29.70
N GLU A 5 -18.47 19.19 28.98
CA GLU A 5 -18.13 17.92 28.35
C GLU A 5 -16.90 18.13 27.46
N ALA A 6 -15.85 17.36 27.72
CA ALA A 6 -14.69 17.36 26.85
C ALA A 6 -15.14 16.82 25.49
N LEU A 7 -15.18 17.71 24.49
CA LEU A 7 -15.34 17.35 23.10
C LEU A 7 -14.20 16.39 22.77
N LEU A 8 -14.51 15.10 22.72
CA LEU A 8 -13.59 14.08 22.27
C LEU A 8 -13.26 14.39 20.82
N ASP A 9 -12.02 14.78 20.58
CA ASP A 9 -11.46 14.84 19.24
C ASP A 9 -11.47 13.42 18.67
N PRO A 10 -12.32 13.12 17.66
CA PRO A 10 -12.44 11.77 17.11
C PRO A 10 -11.16 11.28 16.41
N THR A 11 -10.16 12.16 16.27
CA THR A 11 -8.90 11.84 15.60
C THR A 11 -7.93 11.01 16.45
N GLY A 12 -8.07 11.01 17.79
CA GLY A 12 -7.18 10.24 18.69
C GLY A 12 -5.68 10.52 18.49
N MET A 13 -5.33 11.70 17.96
CA MET A 13 -3.99 12.00 17.46
C MET A 13 -3.04 12.42 18.58
N ASN A 14 -2.05 11.58 18.88
CA ASN A 14 -0.74 12.12 19.26
C ASN A 14 -0.08 12.62 17.96
N GLU A 15 0.39 13.87 17.94
CA GLU A 15 1.23 14.42 16.87
C GLU A 15 2.43 13.48 16.68
N ARG A 16 2.39 12.61 15.67
CA ARG A 16 3.54 11.77 15.33
C ARG A 16 4.61 12.70 14.76
N SER A 17 5.81 12.61 15.30
CA SER A 17 7.00 13.27 14.74
C SER A 17 7.06 13.04 13.23
N THR A 18 7.34 14.08 12.47
CA THR A 18 7.46 14.03 11.00
C THR A 18 8.66 13.16 10.61
N ASN A 19 8.47 11.85 10.54
CA ASN A 19 9.44 10.90 10.01
C ASN A 19 9.04 10.55 8.58
N SER A 20 9.77 11.14 7.64
CA SER A 20 9.62 11.00 6.19
C SER A 20 10.77 10.19 5.56
N THR A 21 11.49 9.40 6.36
CA THR A 21 12.56 8.55 5.84
C THR A 21 11.96 7.37 5.08
N LEU A 22 12.42 7.17 3.84
CA LEU A 22 12.10 6.01 3.03
C LEU A 22 13.01 4.83 3.38
N ALA A 23 12.49 3.62 3.19
CA ALA A 23 13.29 2.41 3.19
C ALA A 23 14.32 2.43 2.05
N PRO A 24 15.49 1.78 2.22
CA PRO A 24 16.47 1.66 1.16
C PRO A 24 15.85 0.98 -0.08
N ARG A 25 15.88 1.66 -1.22
CA ARG A 25 15.35 1.12 -2.47
C ARG A 25 16.30 0.07 -3.06
N PRO A 26 15.81 -1.09 -3.51
CA PRO A 26 16.65 -2.05 -4.22
C PRO A 26 17.07 -1.48 -5.57
N THR A 27 18.26 -1.86 -6.04
CA THR A 27 18.73 -1.50 -7.40
C THR A 27 18.17 -2.43 -8.48
N SER A 28 17.57 -3.57 -8.08
CA SER A 28 16.99 -4.59 -8.95
C SER A 28 16.01 -5.46 -8.15
N LEU A 29 14.97 -5.99 -8.80
CA LEU A 29 14.06 -6.99 -8.20
C LEU A 29 14.53 -8.43 -8.38
N ARG A 30 15.64 -8.66 -9.10
CA ARG A 30 16.18 -10.01 -9.34
C ARG A 30 16.49 -10.71 -8.02
N GLY A 31 15.90 -11.88 -7.82
CA GLY A 31 16.14 -12.68 -6.61
C GLY A 31 15.35 -12.23 -5.38
N LEU A 32 14.53 -11.18 -5.48
CA LEU A 32 13.74 -10.67 -4.36
C LEU A 32 12.41 -11.42 -4.20
N THR A 33 11.94 -11.44 -2.95
CA THR A 33 10.62 -11.90 -2.54
C THR A 33 9.65 -10.72 -2.45
N VAL A 34 8.55 -10.79 -3.21
CA VAL A 34 7.50 -9.76 -3.22
C VAL A 34 6.38 -10.14 -2.26
N GLY A 35 6.13 -9.29 -1.27
CA GLY A 35 4.96 -9.39 -0.39
C GLY A 35 3.74 -8.75 -1.03
N LEU A 36 2.61 -9.45 -1.05
CA LEU A 36 1.32 -8.93 -1.50
C LEU A 36 0.39 -8.83 -0.30
N LEU A 37 0.05 -7.61 0.12
CA LEU A 37 -0.90 -7.39 1.19
C LEU A 37 -2.30 -7.11 0.63
N ASP A 38 -3.13 -8.14 0.67
CA ASP A 38 -4.53 -8.13 0.27
C ASP A 38 -5.43 -7.59 1.38
N ASN A 39 -6.28 -6.63 1.07
CA ASN A 39 -7.22 -6.06 2.01
C ASN A 39 -8.64 -6.66 1.94
N THR A 40 -8.86 -7.77 1.25
CA THR A 40 -10.14 -8.48 1.04
C THR A 40 -11.19 -7.76 0.17
N LYS A 41 -10.83 -6.63 -0.44
CA LYS A 41 -11.71 -5.95 -1.41
C LYS A 41 -11.86 -6.77 -2.69
N VAL A 42 -13.00 -6.58 -3.36
CA VAL A 42 -13.27 -7.17 -4.67
C VAL A 42 -12.11 -6.83 -5.61
N ASN A 43 -11.60 -7.85 -6.32
CA ASN A 43 -10.48 -7.78 -7.24
C ASN A 43 -9.10 -7.42 -6.65
N ALA A 44 -8.94 -7.22 -5.33
CA ALA A 44 -7.65 -6.91 -4.73
C ALA A 44 -6.61 -8.03 -4.96
N THR A 45 -6.97 -9.29 -4.65
CA THR A 45 -6.10 -10.45 -4.88
C THR A 45 -5.68 -10.58 -6.35
N ALA A 46 -6.62 -10.38 -7.27
CA ALA A 46 -6.39 -10.55 -8.70
C ALA A 46 -5.46 -9.47 -9.25
N LEU A 47 -5.65 -8.22 -8.81
CA LEU A 47 -4.77 -7.10 -9.14
C LEU A 47 -3.34 -7.37 -8.62
N LEU A 48 -3.21 -7.72 -7.34
CA LEU A 48 -1.92 -7.98 -6.68
C LEU A 48 -1.16 -9.14 -7.32
N ARG A 49 -1.81 -10.29 -7.52
CA ARG A 49 -1.17 -11.46 -8.14
C ARG A 49 -0.67 -11.14 -9.53
N GLY A 50 -1.49 -10.46 -10.31
CA GLY A 50 -1.08 -10.15 -11.66
C GLY A 50 -0.02 -9.05 -11.74
N ILE A 51 0.12 -8.16 -10.75
CA ILE A 51 1.30 -7.32 -10.60
C ILE A 51 2.53 -8.19 -10.32
N ALA A 52 2.43 -9.15 -9.39
CA ALA A 52 3.53 -10.04 -9.05
C ALA A 52 3.98 -10.90 -10.24
N ASP A 53 3.05 -11.41 -11.04
CA ASP A 53 3.36 -12.14 -12.28
C ASP A 53 4.20 -11.27 -13.22
N ASP A 54 3.84 -10.01 -13.40
CA ASP A 54 4.60 -9.07 -14.24
C ASP A 54 5.98 -8.74 -13.64
N LEU A 55 6.08 -8.56 -12.31
CA LEU A 55 7.36 -8.33 -11.62
C LEU A 55 8.29 -9.55 -11.75
N ALA A 56 7.75 -10.77 -11.60
CA ALA A 56 8.51 -12.00 -11.77
C ALA A 56 8.98 -12.16 -13.22
N ASN A 57 8.06 -12.09 -14.18
CA ASN A 57 8.34 -12.34 -15.59
C ASN A 57 9.26 -11.31 -16.23
N ARG A 58 9.20 -10.04 -15.80
CA ARG A 58 9.91 -8.93 -16.46
C ARG A 58 11.10 -8.39 -15.67
N TYR A 59 11.08 -8.51 -14.34
CA TYR A 59 12.09 -7.91 -13.46
C TYR A 59 12.82 -8.93 -12.57
N GLY A 60 12.44 -10.21 -12.65
CA GLY A 60 13.19 -11.32 -12.05
C GLY A 60 12.97 -11.53 -10.56
N ALA A 61 11.87 -11.00 -9.99
CA ALA A 61 11.42 -11.43 -8.67
C ALA A 61 11.21 -12.96 -8.67
N VAL A 62 11.63 -13.63 -7.60
CA VAL A 62 11.70 -15.12 -7.58
C VAL A 62 10.69 -15.77 -6.66
N ASP A 63 10.16 -15.04 -5.70
CA ASP A 63 9.11 -15.52 -4.79
C ASP A 63 8.04 -14.45 -4.61
N THR A 64 6.82 -14.89 -4.35
CA THR A 64 5.67 -14.03 -4.10
C THR A 64 4.85 -14.61 -2.97
N ARG A 65 4.62 -13.81 -1.93
CA ARG A 65 3.89 -14.23 -0.74
C ARG A 65 2.64 -13.38 -0.55
N LEU A 66 1.49 -14.05 -0.55
CA LEU A 66 0.21 -13.41 -0.33
C LEU A 66 -0.13 -13.41 1.17
N TYR A 67 -0.46 -12.23 1.68
CA TYR A 67 -0.94 -12.00 3.02
C TYR A 67 -2.30 -11.32 2.94
N THR A 68 -3.16 -11.56 3.93
CA THR A 68 -4.52 -11.03 3.93
C THR A 68 -4.76 -10.30 5.26
N LYS A 69 -5.21 -9.06 5.17
CA LYS A 69 -5.69 -8.31 6.33
C LYS A 69 -7.01 -8.89 6.79
N ASP A 70 -7.26 -8.81 8.10
CA ASP A 70 -8.56 -9.16 8.67
C ASP A 70 -9.61 -8.07 8.40
N TYR A 71 -9.18 -6.82 8.24
CA TYR A 71 -10.06 -5.70 7.93
C TYR A 71 -9.40 -4.67 7.01
N PHE A 72 -10.14 -4.20 6.00
CA PHE A 72 -9.63 -3.23 5.02
C PHE A 72 -9.51 -1.81 5.57
N GLY A 73 -10.30 -1.44 6.57
CA GLY A 73 -10.48 -0.04 7.01
C GLY A 73 -9.51 0.41 8.10
N THR A 74 -8.67 -0.49 8.62
CA THR A 74 -7.62 -0.17 9.60
C THR A 74 -6.26 -0.61 9.07
N PRO A 75 -5.15 0.01 9.51
CA PRO A 75 -3.82 -0.43 9.13
C PRO A 75 -3.53 -1.89 9.52
N VAL A 76 -2.54 -2.49 8.85
CA VAL A 76 -2.00 -3.81 9.11
C VAL A 76 -1.56 -3.93 10.57
N LYS A 77 -1.92 -5.03 11.23
CA LYS A 77 -1.52 -5.28 12.62
C LYS A 77 -0.03 -5.53 12.71
N ASP A 78 0.56 -5.08 13.81
CA ASP A 78 1.98 -5.23 14.12
C ASP A 78 2.53 -6.66 13.93
N GLU A 79 1.76 -7.68 14.30
CA GLU A 79 2.15 -9.07 14.12
C GLU A 79 2.34 -9.43 12.65
N LEU A 80 1.37 -9.06 11.80
CA LEU A 80 1.42 -9.30 10.37
C LEU A 80 2.47 -8.43 9.68
N LEU A 81 2.59 -7.17 10.07
CA LEU A 81 3.65 -6.26 9.62
C LEU A 81 5.03 -6.88 9.87
N ARG A 82 5.30 -7.30 11.11
CA ARG A 82 6.58 -7.94 11.47
C ARG A 82 6.81 -9.26 10.75
N LYS A 83 5.75 -10.02 10.47
CA LYS A 83 5.85 -11.27 9.71
C LYS A 83 6.28 -10.98 8.28
N ILE A 84 5.54 -10.14 7.57
CA ILE A 84 5.86 -9.71 6.20
C ILE A 84 7.28 -9.14 6.18
N ALA A 85 7.64 -8.37 7.22
CA ALA A 85 8.93 -7.73 7.26
C ALA A 85 10.15 -8.64 7.38
N ARG A 86 9.94 -9.87 7.87
CA ARG A 86 10.98 -10.90 7.91
C ARG A 86 11.02 -11.76 6.66
N GLU A 87 9.95 -11.74 5.87
CA GLU A 87 9.68 -12.72 4.82
C GLU A 87 9.78 -12.12 3.41
N CYS A 88 9.80 -10.80 3.27
CA CYS A 88 9.74 -10.10 1.99
C CYS A 88 10.75 -8.97 1.92
N ASP A 89 11.22 -8.68 0.69
CA ASP A 89 12.19 -7.62 0.42
C ASP A 89 11.50 -6.33 -0.05
N VAL A 90 10.33 -6.46 -0.70
CA VAL A 90 9.46 -5.36 -1.12
C VAL A 90 7.99 -5.75 -0.94
N VAL A 91 7.10 -4.77 -0.79
CA VAL A 91 5.67 -5.01 -0.57
C VAL A 91 4.79 -4.20 -1.51
N VAL A 92 3.74 -4.82 -2.04
CA VAL A 92 2.63 -4.13 -2.72
C VAL A 92 1.35 -4.34 -1.92
N THR A 93 0.64 -3.28 -1.60
CA THR A 93 -0.66 -3.34 -0.89
C THR A 93 -1.76 -2.68 -1.72
N ALA A 94 -2.90 -3.37 -1.85
CA ALA A 94 -4.03 -2.91 -2.64
C ALA A 94 -5.36 -3.53 -2.15
N VAL A 95 -6.53 -2.98 -2.46
CA VAL A 95 -6.75 -1.68 -3.14
C VAL A 95 -7.53 -0.71 -2.27
N GLY A 96 -7.09 0.54 -2.23
CA GLY A 96 -7.86 1.65 -1.67
C GLY A 96 -8.87 2.21 -2.66
N ASP A 97 -10.10 1.71 -2.69
CA ASP A 97 -11.16 2.10 -3.64
C ASP A 97 -12.36 2.82 -2.98
N CYS A 98 -12.15 3.32 -1.76
CA CYS A 98 -13.15 3.93 -0.89
C CYS A 98 -12.46 4.79 0.18
N GLY A 99 -13.18 5.73 0.81
CA GLY A 99 -12.58 6.66 1.77
C GLY A 99 -11.75 6.00 2.88
N SER A 100 -12.31 5.01 3.58
CA SER A 100 -11.62 4.34 4.71
C SER A 100 -10.49 3.41 4.27
N CYS A 101 -10.71 2.63 3.21
CA CYS A 101 -9.71 1.69 2.71
C CYS A 101 -8.52 2.40 2.04
N SER A 102 -8.73 3.50 1.32
CA SER A 102 -7.62 4.27 0.74
C SER A 102 -6.71 4.88 1.82
N ALA A 103 -7.31 5.39 2.89
CA ALA A 103 -6.55 5.83 4.05
C ALA A 103 -5.75 4.67 4.68
N ALA A 104 -6.40 3.55 4.98
CA ALA A 104 -5.73 2.38 5.56
C ALA A 104 -4.61 1.81 4.68
N THR A 105 -4.82 1.71 3.37
CA THR A 105 -3.82 1.22 2.40
C THR A 105 -2.60 2.15 2.31
N VAL A 106 -2.77 3.47 2.40
CA VAL A 106 -1.63 4.40 2.49
C VAL A 106 -0.90 4.26 3.82
N ALA A 107 -1.64 4.14 4.93
CA ALA A 107 -1.04 3.91 6.24
C ALA A 107 -0.24 2.60 6.28
N ASP A 108 -0.71 1.54 5.62
CA ASP A 108 0.02 0.26 5.49
C ASP A 108 1.40 0.47 4.84
N GLY A 109 1.44 1.17 3.70
CA GLY A 109 2.69 1.46 2.99
C GLY A 109 3.68 2.24 3.86
N ILE A 110 3.21 3.26 4.56
CA ILE A 110 4.04 4.05 5.49
C ILE A 110 4.58 3.18 6.64
N LEU A 111 3.78 2.24 7.15
CA LEU A 111 4.23 1.30 8.18
C LEU A 111 5.32 0.36 7.67
N PHE A 112 5.22 -0.13 6.43
CA PHE A 112 6.28 -0.94 5.81
C PHE A 112 7.56 -0.14 5.58
N GLU A 113 7.47 1.09 5.06
CA GLU A 113 8.63 1.97 4.87
C GLU A 113 9.35 2.21 6.21
N ARG A 114 8.59 2.48 7.28
CA ARG A 114 9.14 2.64 8.63
C ARG A 114 9.74 1.36 9.21
N ALA A 115 9.26 0.20 8.77
CA ALA A 115 9.85 -1.09 9.09
C ALA A 115 11.09 -1.41 8.24
N GLY A 116 11.52 -0.48 7.37
CA GLY A 116 12.70 -0.63 6.52
C GLY A 116 12.44 -1.37 5.22
N ILE A 117 11.18 -1.49 4.79
CA ILE A 117 10.79 -2.27 3.62
C ILE A 117 10.12 -1.37 2.59
N PRO A 118 10.69 -1.28 1.38
CA PRO A 118 10.09 -0.57 0.27
C PRO A 118 8.67 -1.04 0.00
N ALA A 119 7.72 -0.11 -0.02
CA ALA A 119 6.31 -0.42 -0.23
C ALA A 119 5.68 0.42 -1.32
N VAL A 120 4.74 -0.19 -2.05
CA VAL A 120 3.82 0.51 -2.95
C VAL A 120 2.40 0.31 -2.46
N SER A 121 1.76 1.41 -2.07
CA SER A 121 0.33 1.45 -1.79
C SER A 121 -0.44 1.81 -3.05
N ILE A 122 -1.47 1.04 -3.40
CA ILE A 122 -2.29 1.27 -4.59
C ILE A 122 -3.69 1.71 -4.18
N CYS A 123 -4.05 2.93 -4.56
CA CYS A 123 -5.39 3.49 -4.42
C CYS A 123 -6.03 3.73 -5.78
N SER A 124 -7.35 3.83 -5.81
CA SER A 124 -8.05 4.41 -6.94
C SER A 124 -7.87 5.94 -6.94
N ASP A 125 -7.72 6.53 -8.13
CA ASP A 125 -7.61 7.97 -8.37
C ASP A 125 -8.73 8.81 -7.75
N SER A 126 -9.98 8.32 -7.76
CA SER A 126 -11.12 8.94 -7.06
C SER A 126 -10.88 9.18 -5.57
N PHE A 127 -9.92 8.49 -4.96
CA PHE A 127 -9.57 8.59 -3.54
C PHE A 127 -8.15 9.08 -3.28
N ALA A 128 -7.52 9.71 -4.27
CA ALA A 128 -6.19 10.32 -4.13
C ALA A 128 -6.13 11.30 -2.95
N MET A 129 -7.14 12.16 -2.79
CA MET A 129 -7.19 13.11 -1.66
C MET A 129 -7.25 12.41 -0.30
N SER A 130 -8.02 11.32 -0.18
CA SER A 130 -8.10 10.54 1.06
C SER A 130 -6.76 9.89 1.41
N GLY A 131 -6.06 9.35 0.41
CA GLY A 131 -4.71 8.81 0.57
C GLY A 131 -3.71 9.87 1.02
N ALA A 132 -3.69 11.02 0.33
CA ALA A 132 -2.81 12.14 0.65
C ALA A 132 -3.07 12.72 2.05
N ALA A 133 -4.34 12.85 2.44
CA ALA A 133 -4.70 13.27 3.80
C ALA A 133 -4.19 12.29 4.85
N MET A 134 -4.27 10.98 4.60
CA MET A 134 -3.69 10.00 5.52
C MET A 134 -2.17 10.08 5.58
N ALA A 135 -1.48 10.32 4.46
CA ALA A 135 -0.03 10.53 4.47
C ALA A 135 0.37 11.72 5.35
N GLN A 136 -0.39 12.83 5.29
CA GLN A 136 -0.22 13.98 6.19
C GLN A 136 -0.45 13.60 7.66
N VAL A 137 -1.55 12.91 7.97
CA VAL A 137 -1.88 12.42 9.32
C VAL A 137 -0.78 11.52 9.88
N GLN A 138 -0.17 10.69 9.05
CA GLN A 138 0.94 9.83 9.46
C GLN A 138 2.26 10.59 9.63
N GLY A 139 2.34 11.88 9.28
CA GLY A 139 3.58 12.66 9.36
C GLY A 139 4.56 12.38 8.21
N PHE A 140 4.05 11.88 7.08
CA PHE A 140 4.83 11.62 5.87
C PHE A 140 4.12 12.17 4.61
N PRO A 141 3.97 13.50 4.49
CA PRO A 141 3.21 14.11 3.39
C PRO A 141 3.79 13.85 1.99
N GLY A 142 5.09 13.53 1.90
CA GLY A 142 5.77 13.16 0.65
C GLY A 142 5.73 11.66 0.32
N PHE A 143 4.98 10.85 1.07
CA PHE A 143 4.85 9.42 0.76
C PHE A 143 4.17 9.23 -0.59
N GLU A 144 4.91 8.71 -1.55
CA GLU A 144 4.41 8.44 -2.90
C GLU A 144 3.64 7.11 -2.92
N PHE A 145 2.31 7.20 -3.02
CA PHE A 145 1.44 6.06 -3.31
C PHE A 145 0.96 6.11 -4.76
N LEU A 146 0.69 4.96 -5.35
CA LEU A 146 0.22 4.85 -6.73
C LEU A 146 -1.31 5.00 -6.78
N THR A 147 -1.79 5.81 -7.71
CA THR A 147 -3.20 5.85 -8.09
C THR A 147 -3.44 5.10 -9.40
N ILE A 148 -4.50 4.31 -9.44
CA ILE A 148 -5.00 3.65 -10.65
C ILE A 148 -6.43 4.12 -10.96
N GLU A 149 -6.85 4.00 -12.22
CA GLU A 149 -8.17 4.45 -12.68
C GLU A 149 -9.34 3.84 -11.86
N HIS A 150 -10.32 4.65 -11.49
CA HIS A 150 -11.59 4.18 -10.91
C HIS A 150 -12.56 3.68 -12.00
N PRO A 151 -13.44 2.70 -11.74
CA PRO A 151 -13.49 1.80 -10.58
C PRO A 151 -12.54 0.59 -10.72
N VAL A 152 -12.38 -0.15 -9.62
CA VAL A 152 -11.64 -1.43 -9.58
C VAL A 152 -12.57 -2.60 -9.31
N ALA A 153 -13.58 -2.41 -8.45
CA ALA A 153 -14.48 -3.48 -8.00
C ALA A 153 -15.38 -4.06 -9.11
N SER A 154 -15.73 -3.27 -10.14
CA SER A 154 -16.63 -3.70 -11.22
C SER A 154 -15.90 -4.32 -12.41
N LEU A 155 -14.57 -4.38 -12.37
CA LEU A 155 -13.78 -4.87 -13.49
C LEU A 155 -13.86 -6.39 -13.63
N ASP A 156 -13.86 -6.86 -14.87
CA ASP A 156 -13.67 -8.27 -15.20
C ASP A 156 -12.19 -8.71 -15.07
N ALA A 157 -11.92 -10.00 -15.22
CA ALA A 157 -10.57 -10.55 -15.09
C ALA A 157 -9.58 -9.98 -16.13
N ARG A 158 -10.05 -9.70 -17.35
CA ARG A 158 -9.20 -9.14 -18.42
C ARG A 158 -8.88 -7.67 -18.13
N GLU A 159 -9.86 -6.90 -17.68
CA GLU A 159 -9.71 -5.50 -17.31
C GLU A 159 -8.79 -5.35 -16.09
N ILE A 160 -8.91 -6.22 -15.08
CA ILE A 160 -7.97 -6.25 -13.94
C ILE A 160 -6.55 -6.57 -14.38
N ARG A 161 -6.37 -7.53 -15.30
CA ARG A 161 -5.05 -7.82 -15.85
C ARG A 161 -4.45 -6.62 -16.58
N GLN A 162 -5.25 -5.94 -17.40
CA GLN A 162 -4.83 -4.71 -18.07
C GLN A 162 -4.47 -3.60 -17.06
N ARG A 163 -5.25 -3.46 -15.99
CA ARG A 163 -5.03 -2.45 -14.95
C ARG A 163 -3.69 -2.66 -14.23
N ALA A 164 -3.40 -3.89 -13.84
CA ALA A 164 -2.12 -4.25 -13.23
C ALA A 164 -0.93 -4.07 -14.19
N ALA A 165 -1.08 -4.41 -15.47
CA ALA A 165 -0.02 -4.19 -16.47
C ALA A 165 0.27 -2.70 -16.69
N ARG A 166 -0.76 -1.84 -16.65
CA ARG A 166 -0.62 -0.37 -16.74
C ARG A 166 0.05 0.23 -15.51
N ALA A 167 -0.17 -0.35 -14.32
CA ALA A 167 0.43 0.11 -13.07
C ALA A 167 1.93 -0.24 -12.96
N LEU A 168 2.39 -1.27 -13.67
CA LEU A 168 3.73 -1.83 -13.51
C LEU A 168 4.89 -0.82 -13.67
N PRO A 169 4.91 0.07 -14.67
CA PRO A 169 6.03 1.01 -14.84
C PRO A 169 6.21 1.92 -13.61
N ASP A 170 5.11 2.39 -13.02
CA ASP A 170 5.16 3.23 -11.82
C ASP A 170 5.57 2.44 -10.58
N ILE A 171 5.10 1.20 -10.43
CA ILE A 171 5.51 0.32 -9.32
C ILE A 171 7.04 0.14 -9.31
N VAL A 172 7.60 -0.14 -10.49
CA VAL A 172 9.05 -0.36 -10.67
C VAL A 172 9.83 0.92 -10.40
N ARG A 173 9.33 2.08 -10.86
CA ARG A 173 9.90 3.40 -10.56
C ARG A 173 9.90 3.71 -9.07
N ILE A 174 8.79 3.46 -8.37
CA ILE A 174 8.68 3.69 -6.91
C ILE A 174 9.65 2.77 -6.15
N PHE A 175 9.83 1.53 -6.61
CA PHE A 175 10.86 0.64 -6.06
C PHE A 175 12.29 1.06 -6.40
N GLY A 176 12.51 2.08 -7.24
CA GLY A 176 13.83 2.57 -7.61
C GLY A 176 14.57 1.68 -8.61
N VAL A 177 13.84 0.80 -9.31
CA VAL A 177 14.44 -0.13 -10.27
C VAL A 177 14.40 0.48 -11.68
N GLY A 178 15.55 0.51 -12.36
CA GLY A 178 15.65 1.00 -13.74
C GLY A 178 15.86 2.51 -13.91
N ALA A 179 16.28 3.21 -12.85
CA ALA A 179 16.83 4.56 -12.94
C ALA A 179 18.31 4.55 -13.35
#